data_AF-A0A357ISM4-F1
#
_entry.id   AF-A0A357ISM4-F1
#
_cell.length_a   1.000
_cell.length_b   1.000
_cell.length_c   1.000
_cell.angle_alpha   90.00
_cell.angle_beta   90.00
_cell.angle_gamma   90.00
#
_symmetry.space_group_name_H-M   'P 1'
#
loop_
_entity.id
_entity.type
_entity.pdbx_description
1 polymer ?
#
loop_
_entity_poly.entity_id
_entity_poly.type
_entity_poly.pdbx_seq_one_letter_code
_entity_poly.pdbx_strand_id
1 'polypeptide(L)'
;MKSSIAESLASLKCLNPEPIERGRSTEMRSGNLQKVLVANRGEIARRFFFLLKEEGIPSVAVVTDVDREQSWFEFADQVIYIGASRNYADSSTIIAAALLSGANAIYPGYGFLSEDFRFVEALEDASRQQRSLHECEAGPEA
;
A
#
# COMPACT_ATOMS: atom_id res chain seq x y z
N MET A 1 -6.82 -0.27 17.74
CA MET A 1 -6.42 -0.48 16.32
C MET A 1 -6.93 0.62 15.40
N LYS A 2 -8.25 0.92 15.37
CA LYS A 2 -8.82 2.01 14.53
C LYS A 2 -8.14 3.38 14.70
N SER A 3 -7.91 3.82 15.95
CA SER A 3 -7.17 5.07 16.24
C SER A 3 -5.78 5.05 15.61
N SER A 4 -5.09 3.92 15.70
CA SER A 4 -3.73 3.74 15.19
C SER A 4 -3.64 3.85 13.67
N ILE A 5 -4.61 3.31 12.91
CA ILE A 5 -4.58 3.41 11.43
C ILE A 5 -4.88 4.84 10.98
N ALA A 6 -5.85 5.51 11.62
CA ALA A 6 -6.18 6.91 11.30
C ALA A 6 -5.01 7.86 11.61
N GLU A 7 -4.33 7.65 12.74
CA GLU A 7 -3.11 8.37 13.10
C GLU A 7 -1.97 8.10 12.10
N SER A 8 -1.74 6.83 11.73
CA SER A 8 -0.77 6.47 10.69
C SER A 8 -1.11 7.14 9.36
N LEU A 9 -2.39 7.15 8.95
CA LEU A 9 -2.83 7.79 7.71
C LEU A 9 -2.59 9.31 7.71
N ALA A 10 -2.90 9.99 8.81
CA ALA A 10 -2.63 11.41 8.96
C ALA A 10 -1.11 11.71 8.88
N SER A 11 -0.30 10.91 9.56
CA SER A 11 1.16 11.00 9.53
C SER A 11 1.71 10.79 8.10
N LEU A 12 1.23 9.76 7.39
CA LEU A 12 1.66 9.48 6.02
C LEU A 12 1.25 10.58 5.04
N LYS A 13 0.09 11.21 5.20
CA LYS A 13 -0.31 12.38 4.40
C LYS A 13 0.65 13.56 4.59
N CYS A 14 1.09 13.82 5.83
CA CYS A 14 2.09 14.86 6.08
C CYS A 14 3.45 14.52 5.47
N LEU A 15 3.84 13.24 5.47
CA LEU A 15 5.12 12.79 4.91
C LEU A 15 5.11 12.73 3.37
N ASN A 16 3.93 12.61 2.75
CA ASN A 16 3.72 12.49 1.31
C ASN A 16 2.73 13.57 0.82
N PRO A 17 3.12 14.85 0.84
CA PRO A 17 2.22 15.95 0.49
C PRO A 17 1.79 15.92 -0.98
N GLU A 18 2.64 15.40 -1.87
CA GLU A 18 2.37 15.22 -3.29
C GLU A 18 2.62 13.75 -3.68
N PRO A 19 1.70 13.08 -4.40
CA PRO A 19 1.91 11.72 -4.88
C PRO A 19 3.12 11.64 -5.81
N ILE A 20 4.09 10.79 -5.48
CA ILE A 20 5.20 10.49 -6.38
C ILE A 20 4.76 9.39 -7.34
N GLU A 21 4.13 9.80 -8.45
CA GLU A 21 3.77 8.92 -9.55
C GLU A 21 4.94 8.84 -10.56
N ARG A 22 5.39 7.62 -10.87
CA ARG A 22 6.53 7.29 -11.74
C ARG A 22 6.08 6.35 -12.86
N GLY A 23 5.23 6.79 -13.78
CA GLY A 23 4.79 5.89 -14.86
C GLY A 23 3.62 6.39 -15.71
N ARG A 24 3.20 5.52 -16.64
CA ARG A 24 2.12 5.74 -17.63
C ARG A 24 0.80 6.14 -16.96
N SER A 25 -0.07 6.81 -17.73
CA SER A 25 -1.46 7.11 -17.38
C SER A 25 -2.13 5.88 -16.76
N THR A 26 -2.47 5.96 -15.48
CA THR A 26 -3.00 4.87 -14.65
C THR A 26 -4.49 4.68 -14.92
N GLU A 27 -4.84 4.13 -16.08
CA GLU A 27 -6.17 3.54 -16.19
C GLU A 27 -6.23 2.34 -15.25
N MET A 28 -7.11 2.42 -14.26
CA MET A 28 -7.32 1.35 -13.28
C MET A 28 -7.70 0.05 -14.00
N ARG A 29 -6.94 -1.01 -13.74
CA ARG A 29 -7.20 -2.32 -14.33
C ARG A 29 -8.58 -2.84 -13.87
N SER A 30 -9.40 -3.31 -14.80
CA SER A 30 -10.65 -4.01 -14.47
C SER A 30 -10.36 -5.36 -13.79
N GLY A 31 -11.10 -5.67 -12.72
CA GLY A 31 -11.00 -6.93 -11.97
C GLY A 31 -10.66 -6.76 -10.50
N ASN A 32 -10.41 -7.88 -9.81
CA ASN A 32 -10.18 -7.90 -8.35
C ASN A 32 -8.79 -7.39 -7.94
N LEU A 33 -7.83 -7.33 -8.86
CA LEU A 33 -6.45 -6.92 -8.59
C LEU A 33 -6.13 -5.69 -9.44
N GLN A 34 -6.38 -4.51 -8.88
CA GLN A 34 -6.37 -3.24 -9.61
C GLN A 34 -5.10 -2.45 -9.37
N LYS A 35 -4.59 -2.44 -8.13
CA LYS A 35 -3.36 -1.77 -7.73
C LYS A 35 -2.77 -2.47 -6.50
N VAL A 36 -1.48 -2.82 -6.56
CA VAL A 36 -0.83 -3.65 -5.54
C VAL A 36 0.24 -2.86 -4.81
N LEU A 37 0.16 -2.84 -3.48
CA LEU A 37 1.22 -2.35 -2.61
C LEU A 37 2.18 -3.48 -2.25
N VAL A 38 3.48 -3.26 -2.43
CA VAL A 38 4.52 -4.22 -2.05
C VAL A 38 5.04 -3.84 -0.67
N ALA A 39 4.64 -4.60 0.36
CA ALA A 39 5.02 -4.39 1.76
C ALA A 39 6.35 -5.12 2.07
N ASN A 40 7.37 -4.87 1.26
CA ASN A 40 8.71 -5.43 1.41
C ASN A 40 9.76 -4.48 0.81
N ARG A 41 11.05 -4.83 0.89
CA ARG A 41 12.18 -4.00 0.44
C ARG A 41 13.22 -4.81 -0.33
N GLY A 42 14.11 -4.10 -0.99
CA GLY A 42 15.28 -4.71 -1.63
C GLY A 42 14.92 -5.60 -2.82
N GLU A 43 15.65 -6.69 -2.97
CA GLU A 43 15.66 -7.49 -4.19
C GLU A 43 14.32 -8.20 -4.46
N ILE A 44 13.64 -8.68 -3.41
CA ILE A 44 12.32 -9.32 -3.55
C ILE A 44 11.25 -8.34 -4.00
N ALA A 45 11.26 -7.12 -3.45
CA ALA A 45 10.34 -6.07 -3.85
C ALA A 45 10.56 -5.69 -5.32
N ARG A 46 11.84 -5.52 -5.72
CA ARG A 46 12.22 -5.27 -7.11
C ARG A 46 11.68 -6.35 -8.06
N ARG A 47 11.91 -7.64 -7.75
CA ARG A 47 11.41 -8.75 -8.59
C ARG A 47 9.89 -8.67 -8.78
N PHE A 48 9.16 -8.37 -7.71
CA PHE A 48 7.70 -8.31 -7.78
C PHE A 48 7.20 -7.09 -8.56
N PHE A 49 7.88 -5.94 -8.50
CA PHE A 49 7.55 -4.80 -9.36
C PHE A 49 7.72 -5.13 -10.85
N PHE A 50 8.76 -5.88 -11.23
CA PHE A 50 8.89 -6.36 -12.61
C PHE A 50 7.72 -7.25 -13.02
N LEU A 51 7.34 -8.22 -12.18
CA LEU A 51 6.19 -9.09 -12.45
C LEU A 51 4.89 -8.30 -12.62
N LEU A 52 4.59 -7.37 -11.69
CA LEU A 52 3.38 -6.54 -11.77
C LEU A 52 3.38 -5.70 -13.05
N LYS A 53 4.54 -5.17 -13.44
CA LYS A 53 4.70 -4.39 -14.66
C LYS A 53 4.49 -5.22 -15.93
N GLU A 54 4.98 -6.46 -15.97
CA GLU A 54 4.73 -7.40 -17.07
C GLU A 54 3.24 -7.74 -17.19
N GLU A 55 2.55 -7.86 -16.07
CA GLU A 55 1.10 -8.12 -15.99
C GLU A 55 0.23 -6.86 -16.16
N GLY A 56 0.83 -5.68 -16.34
CA GLY A 56 0.08 -4.42 -16.45
C GLY A 56 -0.72 -4.06 -15.19
N ILE A 57 -0.23 -4.44 -14.00
CA ILE A 57 -0.83 -4.12 -12.70
C ILE A 57 -0.09 -2.92 -12.09
N PRO A 58 -0.77 -1.78 -11.86
CA PRO A 58 -0.22 -0.65 -11.12
C PRO A 58 0.34 -1.05 -9.76
N SER A 59 1.50 -0.53 -9.42
CA SER A 59 2.28 -0.94 -8.25
C SER A 59 2.66 0.22 -7.34
N VAL A 60 2.71 -0.05 -6.02
CA VAL A 60 3.09 0.93 -5.00
C VAL A 60 4.25 0.39 -4.18
N ALA A 61 5.33 1.15 -4.09
CA ALA A 61 6.42 0.90 -3.16
C ALA A 61 6.22 1.67 -1.85
N VAL A 62 6.47 1.01 -0.73
CA VAL A 62 6.65 1.68 0.57
C VAL A 62 8.13 1.79 0.89
N VAL A 63 8.61 2.98 1.21
CA VAL A 63 10.05 3.24 1.39
C VAL A 63 10.31 3.91 2.73
N THR A 64 11.19 3.33 3.53
CA THR A 64 11.63 3.93 4.80
C THR A 64 12.82 4.87 4.59
N ASP A 65 13.12 5.69 5.58
CA ASP A 65 14.19 6.70 5.52
C ASP A 65 15.57 6.09 5.22
N VAL A 66 15.83 4.88 5.74
CA VAL A 66 17.09 4.16 5.51
C VAL A 66 17.24 3.62 4.09
N ASP A 67 16.15 3.54 3.33
CA ASP A 67 16.12 3.03 1.97
C ASP A 67 15.99 4.13 0.91
N ARG A 68 15.93 5.41 1.29
CA ARG A 68 15.69 6.53 0.35
C ARG A 68 16.68 6.62 -0.80
N GLU A 69 17.92 6.16 -0.60
CA GLU A 69 18.99 6.19 -1.60
C GLU A 69 19.11 4.89 -2.42
N GLN A 70 18.20 3.95 -2.22
CA GLN A 70 18.21 2.66 -2.92
C GLN A 70 17.46 2.73 -4.25
N SER A 71 17.78 1.84 -5.20
CA SER A 71 17.16 1.83 -6.53
C SER A 71 16.02 0.81 -6.71
N TRP A 72 15.81 -0.09 -5.74
CA TRP A 72 14.88 -1.21 -5.90
C TRP A 72 13.42 -0.77 -6.08
N PHE A 73 13.03 0.39 -5.53
CA PHE A 73 11.67 0.92 -5.59
C PHE A 73 11.41 1.79 -6.82
N GLU A 74 12.45 2.17 -7.59
CA GLU A 74 12.32 3.06 -8.75
C GLU A 74 11.49 2.44 -9.89
N PHE A 75 11.25 1.13 -9.82
CA PHE A 75 10.45 0.37 -10.78
C PHE A 75 8.95 0.37 -10.48
N ALA A 76 8.54 0.85 -9.29
CA ALA A 76 7.13 0.97 -8.93
C ALA A 76 6.49 2.21 -9.58
N ASP A 77 5.19 2.13 -9.84
CA ASP A 77 4.44 3.24 -10.43
C ASP A 77 4.17 4.36 -9.43
N GLN A 78 4.10 4.05 -8.14
CA GLN A 78 3.96 5.03 -7.07
C GLN A 78 4.90 4.72 -5.91
N VAL A 79 5.38 5.75 -5.22
CA VAL A 79 6.19 5.61 -4.00
C VAL A 79 5.52 6.33 -2.84
N ILE A 80 5.38 5.62 -1.71
CA ILE A 80 4.92 6.17 -0.42
C ILE A 80 6.08 6.07 0.57
N TYR A 81 6.56 7.21 1.05
CA TYR A 81 7.50 7.24 2.16
C TYR A 81 6.77 6.93 3.47
N ILE A 82 7.31 5.98 4.23
CA ILE A 82 6.72 5.49 5.48
C ILE A 82 7.58 5.83 6.71
N GLY A 83 8.65 6.62 6.57
CA GLY A 83 9.45 7.10 7.69
C GLY A 83 10.39 6.02 8.27
N ALA A 84 10.34 5.80 9.58
CA ALA A 84 11.33 4.97 10.28
C ALA A 84 11.37 3.50 9.81
N SER A 85 12.55 2.87 9.85
CA SER A 85 12.77 1.50 9.38
C SER A 85 11.84 0.44 10.01
N ARG A 86 11.40 0.65 11.26
CA ARG A 86 10.48 -0.28 11.95
C ARG A 86 9.12 -0.40 11.26
N ASN A 87 8.76 0.59 10.45
CA ASN A 87 7.44 0.69 9.84
C ASN A 87 7.20 -0.35 8.73
N TYR A 88 8.24 -1.04 8.24
CA TYR A 88 8.04 -2.24 7.41
C TYR A 88 7.30 -3.36 8.17
N ALA A 89 7.41 -3.41 9.50
CA ALA A 89 6.74 -4.38 10.36
C ALA A 89 5.58 -3.76 11.16
N ASP A 90 5.13 -2.56 10.80
CA ASP A 90 4.01 -1.89 11.47
C ASP A 90 2.73 -2.03 10.63
N SER A 91 1.81 -2.89 11.08
CA SER A 91 0.56 -3.18 10.39
C SER A 91 -0.26 -1.91 10.10
N SER A 92 -0.35 -0.99 11.06
CA SER A 92 -1.18 0.22 10.90
C SER A 92 -0.62 1.14 9.82
N THR A 93 0.70 1.26 9.74
CA THR A 93 1.40 2.06 8.73
C THR A 93 1.27 1.45 7.34
N ILE A 94 1.41 0.14 7.19
CA ILE A 94 1.25 -0.54 5.90
C ILE A 94 -0.20 -0.47 5.41
N ILE A 95 -1.19 -0.67 6.28
CA ILE A 95 -2.60 -0.51 5.93
C ILE A 95 -2.89 0.94 5.54
N ALA A 96 -2.41 1.91 6.32
CA ALA A 96 -2.58 3.32 6.00
C ALA A 96 -1.94 3.70 4.66
N ALA A 97 -0.77 3.14 4.32
CA ALA A 97 -0.13 3.35 3.02
C ALA A 97 -0.96 2.76 1.86
N ALA A 98 -1.60 1.61 2.06
CA ALA A 98 -2.49 1.01 1.07
C ALA A 98 -3.72 1.91 0.84
N LEU A 99 -4.32 2.41 1.93
CA LEU A 99 -5.44 3.36 1.88
C LEU A 99 -5.06 4.67 1.19
N LEU A 100 -3.89 5.23 1.52
CA LEU A 100 -3.41 6.49 0.95
C LEU A 100 -3.13 6.37 -0.56
N SER A 101 -2.57 5.25 -0.99
CA SER A 101 -2.20 5.00 -2.40
C SER A 101 -3.36 4.51 -3.27
N GLY A 102 -4.48 4.13 -2.65
CA GLY A 102 -5.60 3.48 -3.34
C GLY A 102 -5.29 2.04 -3.78
N ALA A 103 -4.25 1.42 -3.22
CA ALA A 103 -3.96 0.01 -3.48
C ALA A 103 -5.05 -0.87 -2.87
N ASN A 104 -5.57 -1.81 -3.66
CA ASN A 104 -6.64 -2.72 -3.23
C ASN A 104 -6.11 -4.12 -2.87
N ALA A 105 -4.80 -4.35 -2.99
CA ALA A 105 -4.12 -5.56 -2.57
C ALA A 105 -2.72 -5.27 -2.03
N ILE A 106 -2.21 -6.16 -1.17
CA ILE A 106 -0.89 -6.06 -0.57
C ILE A 106 -0.12 -7.35 -0.82
N TYR A 107 1.11 -7.23 -1.33
CA TYR A 107 2.07 -8.32 -1.41
C TYR A 107 3.13 -8.17 -0.30
N PRO A 108 3.12 -9.04 0.73
CA PRO A 108 4.07 -8.93 1.84
C PRO A 108 5.44 -9.56 1.56
N GLY A 109 5.59 -10.39 0.52
CA GLY A 109 6.81 -11.15 0.28
C GLY A 109 7.11 -12.13 1.43
N TYR A 110 8.34 -12.09 1.94
CA TYR A 110 8.79 -12.88 3.09
C TYR A 110 9.38 -11.98 4.19
N GLY A 111 9.33 -12.46 5.44
CA GLY A 111 9.68 -11.66 6.61
C GLY A 111 8.69 -10.51 6.84
N PHE A 112 9.04 -9.62 7.77
CA PHE A 112 8.17 -8.52 8.18
C PHE A 112 6.76 -9.01 8.59
N LEU A 113 5.73 -8.62 7.83
CA LEU A 113 4.34 -8.94 8.08
C LEU A 113 3.87 -10.22 7.37
N SER A 114 4.74 -10.92 6.62
CA SER A 114 4.33 -12.09 5.82
C SER A 114 3.76 -13.24 6.64
N GLU A 115 4.11 -13.33 7.93
CA GLU A 115 3.71 -14.41 8.84
C GLU A 115 2.90 -13.92 10.04
N ASP A 116 2.55 -12.62 10.09
CA ASP A 116 1.77 -12.08 11.21
C ASP A 116 0.27 -12.24 10.95
N PHE A 117 -0.37 -13.21 11.61
CA PHE A 117 -1.83 -13.42 11.48
C PHE A 117 -2.65 -12.18 11.89
N ARG A 118 -2.14 -11.37 12.83
CA ARG A 118 -2.83 -10.15 13.30
C ARG A 118 -2.85 -9.07 12.22
N PHE A 119 -1.89 -9.09 11.30
CA PHE A 119 -1.91 -8.21 10.14
C PHE A 119 -3.06 -8.57 9.20
N VAL A 120 -3.34 -9.87 9.02
CA VAL A 120 -4.49 -10.33 8.23
C VAL A 120 -5.81 -9.92 8.88
N GLU A 121 -5.97 -10.12 10.18
CA GLU A 121 -7.16 -9.66 10.92
C GLU A 121 -7.38 -8.14 10.78
N ALA A 122 -6.30 -7.37 10.90
CA ALA A 122 -6.35 -5.91 10.74
C ALA A 122 -6.75 -5.48 9.32
N LEU A 123 -6.29 -6.19 8.28
CA LEU A 123 -6.67 -5.95 6.89
C LEU A 123 -8.15 -6.25 6.65
N GLU A 124 -8.65 -7.36 7.17
CA GLU A 124 -10.06 -7.72 7.05
C GLU A 124 -10.96 -6.67 7.71
N ASP A 125 -10.61 -6.25 8.92
CA ASP A 125 -11.34 -5.22 9.65
C ASP A 125 -11.33 -3.88 8.91
N ALA A 126 -10.19 -3.48 8.34
CA ALA A 126 -10.09 -2.27 7.52
C ALA A 126 -10.95 -2.37 6.25
N SER A 127 -10.94 -3.52 5.57
CA SER A 127 -11.72 -3.75 4.35
C SER A 127 -13.24 -3.73 4.59
N ARG A 128 -13.69 -4.26 5.75
CA ARG A 128 -15.11 -4.25 6.14
C ARG A 128 -15.59 -2.83 6.40
N GLN A 129 -14.76 -2.01 7.04
CA GLN A 129 -15.07 -0.60 7.33
C GLN A 129 -15.13 0.24 6.05
N GLN A 130 -14.21 0.03 5.11
CA GLN A 130 -14.21 0.75 3.85
C GLN A 130 -15.46 0.45 3.00
N ARG A 131 -15.93 -0.81 3.00
CA ARG A 131 -17.19 -1.20 2.34
C ARG A 131 -18.42 -0.58 2.99
N SER A 132 -18.50 -0.61 4.32
CA SER A 132 -19.63 -0.01 5.05
C SER A 132 -19.76 1.50 4.79
N LEU A 133 -18.64 2.22 4.65
CA LEU A 133 -18.67 3.64 4.29
C LEU A 133 -19.19 3.85 2.86
N HIS A 134 -18.77 3.01 1.92
CA HIS A 134 -19.19 3.09 0.52
C HIS A 134 -20.67 2.72 0.32
N GLU A 135 -21.20 1.80 1.14
CA GLU A 135 -22.63 1.42 1.17
C GLU A 135 -23.51 2.49 1.82
N CYS A 136 -23.00 3.27 2.78
CA CYS A 136 -23.73 4.40 3.36
C CYS A 136 -23.81 5.61 2.42
N GLU A 137 -22.81 5.81 1.56
CA GLU A 137 -22.81 6.88 0.54
C GLU A 137 -23.63 6.51 -0.71
N ALA A 138 -23.75 5.21 -1.01
CA ALA A 138 -24.68 4.68 -2.00
C ALA A 138 -26.08 4.50 -1.38
N GLY A 139 -26.79 5.61 -1.16
CA GLY A 139 -28.20 5.58 -0.75
C GLY A 139 -29.08 4.75 -1.70
N PRO A 140 -30.32 4.39 -1.31
CA PRO A 140 -31.16 3.48 -2.06
C PRO A 140 -31.76 4.19 -3.28
N GLU A 141 -30.99 4.39 -4.33
CA GLU A 141 -31.47 4.70 -5.68
C GLU A 141 -30.33 4.60 -6.71
N ALA A 142 -30.25 3.42 -7.33
CA ALA A 142 -29.80 3.22 -8.70
C ALA A 142 -30.69 2.16 -9.34
#